data_AF-A0A9D1IQK7-F1
#
_entry.id   AF-A0A9D1IQK7-F1
#
_cell.length_a   1.000
_cell.length_b   1.000
_cell.length_c   1.000
_cell.angle_alpha   90.00
_cell.angle_beta   90.00
_cell.angle_gamma   90.00
#
_symmetry.space_group_name_H-M   'P 1'
#
loop_
_entity.id
_entity.type
_entity.pdbx_description
1 polymer ?
#
loop_
_entity_poly.entity_id
_entity_poly.type
_entity_poly.pdbx_seq_one_letter_code
_entity_poly.pdbx_strand_id
1 'polypeptide(L)'
;MYDVLIKEYLKRLSLNDIDKFALKNGVTLKPGENKIIYDFIMQNWQEVYKGDSKKAFLKLKEKTSKETYDAIIKMFNTFKDKIK
;
A
#
# COMPACT_ATOMS: atom_id res chain seq x y z
N MET A 1 10.06 -10.92 11.53
CA MET A 1 10.69 -10.39 12.76
C MET A 1 10.07 -9.06 13.17
N TYR A 2 9.67 -8.20 12.22
CA TYR A 2 8.99 -6.93 12.52
C TYR A 2 7.46 -7.01 12.60
N ASP A 3 6.90 -8.21 12.56
CA ASP A 3 5.47 -8.49 12.48
C ASP A 3 4.67 -7.82 13.62
N VAL A 4 5.21 -7.79 14.84
CA VAL A 4 4.58 -7.12 16.00
C VAL A 4 4.53 -5.61 15.79
N LEU A 5 5.64 -5.00 15.35
CA LEU A 5 5.71 -3.56 15.10
C LEU A 5 4.78 -3.14 13.95
N ILE A 6 4.72 -3.95 12.89
CA ILE A 6 3.82 -3.71 11.76
C ILE A 6 2.37 -3.76 12.24
N LYS A 7 1.98 -4.77 13.03
CA LYS A 7 0.62 -4.86 13.59
C LYS A 7 0.28 -3.65 14.47
N GLU A 8 1.20 -3.22 15.34
CA GLU A 8 0.98 -2.03 16.17
C GLU A 8 0.85 -0.75 15.36
N TYR A 9 1.61 -0.62 14.27
CA TYR A 9 1.44 0.48 13.33
C TYR A 9 0.07 0.43 12.63
N LEU A 10 -0.33 -0.73 12.12
CA LEU A 10 -1.59 -0.91 11.42
C LEU A 10 -2.82 -0.60 12.29
N LYS A 11 -2.76 -0.83 13.61
CA LYS A 11 -3.83 -0.44 14.54
C LYS A 11 -4.08 1.07 14.58
N ARG A 12 -3.08 1.88 14.23
CA ARG A 12 -3.13 3.35 14.24
C ARG A 12 -3.27 3.94 12.84
N LEU A 13 -3.19 3.11 11.80
CA LEU A 13 -3.29 3.55 10.42
C LEU A 13 -4.71 4.07 10.15
N SER A 14 -4.82 5.23 9.53
CA SER A 14 -6.09 5.82 9.13
C SER A 14 -6.14 6.08 7.62
N LEU A 15 -7.35 6.30 7.09
CA LEU A 15 -7.52 6.72 5.68
C LEU A 15 -6.75 8.02 5.38
N ASN A 16 -6.74 8.95 6.33
CA ASN A 16 -6.01 10.21 6.19
C ASN A 16 -4.49 10.00 6.07
N ASP A 17 -3.94 8.96 6.69
CA ASP A 17 -2.52 8.62 6.51
C ASP A 17 -2.23 8.13 5.10
N ILE A 18 -3.17 7.41 4.48
CA ILE A 18 -3.07 6.99 3.08
C ILE A 18 -3.06 8.20 2.16
N ASP A 19 -4.00 9.13 2.37
CA ASP A 19 -4.10 10.36 1.58
C ASP A 19 -2.85 11.24 1.72
N LYS A 20 -2.39 11.46 2.95
CA LYS A 20 -1.16 12.21 3.24
C LYS A 20 0.07 11.55 2.63
N PHE A 21 0.18 10.23 2.72
CA PHE A 21 1.32 9.51 2.18
C PHE A 21 1.33 9.57 0.65
N ALA A 22 0.19 9.36 0.00
CA ALA A 22 0.05 9.48 -1.45
C ALA A 22 0.44 10.89 -1.92
N LEU A 23 -0.14 11.93 -1.30
CA LEU A 23 0.12 13.32 -1.64
C LEU A 23 1.61 13.69 -1.46
N LYS A 24 2.23 13.25 -0.36
CA LYS A 24 3.67 13.47 -0.10
C LYS A 24 4.57 12.86 -1.19
N ASN A 25 4.11 11.80 -1.85
CA ASN A 25 4.84 11.13 -2.93
C ASN A 25 4.35 11.56 -4.33
N GLY A 26 3.56 12.63 -4.43
CA GLY A 26 3.08 13.18 -5.71
C GLY A 26 1.98 12.35 -6.36
N VAL A 27 1.23 11.57 -5.59
CA VAL A 27 0.13 10.73 -6.07
C VAL A 27 -1.20 11.33 -5.59
N THR A 28 -2.06 11.67 -6.53
CA THR A 28 -3.43 12.13 -6.23
C THR A 28 -4.39 10.95 -6.39
N LEU A 29 -4.98 10.50 -5.29
CA LEU A 29 -5.95 9.41 -5.29
C LEU A 29 -7.31 9.87 -5.79
N LYS A 30 -8.01 9.01 -6.54
CA LYS A 30 -9.40 9.26 -6.93
C LYS A 30 -10.32 9.04 -5.72
N PRO A 31 -11.53 9.63 -5.72
CA PRO A 31 -12.50 9.43 -4.65
C PRO A 31 -12.73 7.94 -4.34
N GLY A 32 -12.52 7.56 -3.08
CA GLY A 32 -12.70 6.19 -2.60
C GLY A 32 -11.50 5.25 -2.76
N GLU A 33 -10.47 5.60 -3.54
CA GLU A 33 -9.27 4.75 -3.69
C GLU A 33 -8.47 4.65 -2.39
N ASN A 34 -8.49 5.67 -1.55
CA ASN A 34 -7.86 5.65 -0.23
C ASN A 34 -8.40 4.50 0.65
N LYS A 35 -9.71 4.24 0.61
CA LYS A 35 -10.35 3.12 1.30
C LYS A 35 -9.92 1.78 0.72
N ILE A 36 -9.88 1.67 -0.62
CA ILE A 36 -9.45 0.44 -1.30
C ILE A 36 -8.01 0.09 -0.94
N ILE A 37 -7.13 1.08 -0.90
CA ILE A 37 -5.73 0.93 -0.52
C ILE A 37 -5.60 0.57 0.96
N TYR A 38 -6.35 1.22 1.83
CA TYR A 38 -6.38 0.90 3.26
C TYR A 38 -6.80 -0.56 3.49
N ASP A 39 -7.93 -0.98 2.92
CA ASP A 39 -8.43 -2.35 3.04
C ASP A 39 -7.41 -3.37 2.51
N PHE A 40 -6.76 -3.04 1.39
CA PHE A 40 -5.68 -3.85 0.82
C PHE A 40 -4.51 -4.02 1.80
N ILE A 41 -4.02 -2.94 2.39
CA ILE A 41 -2.91 -2.97 3.37
C ILE A 41 -3.31 -3.83 4.56
N MET A 42 -4.48 -3.59 5.15
CA MET A 42 -4.95 -4.30 6.33
C MET A 42 -5.07 -5.81 6.09
N GLN A 43 -5.50 -6.23 4.90
CA GLN A 43 -5.73 -7.63 4.56
C GLN A 43 -4.48 -8.36 4.05
N ASN A 44 -3.55 -7.66 3.38
CA ASN A 44 -2.50 -8.33 2.59
C ASN A 44 -1.07 -7.96 3.03
N TRP A 45 -0.86 -7.15 4.08
CA TRP A 45 0.49 -6.73 4.50
C TRP A 45 1.44 -7.89 4.77
N GLN A 46 0.94 -9.03 5.29
CA GLN A 46 1.77 -10.21 5.56
C GLN A 46 2.28 -10.85 4.28
N GLU A 47 1.42 -10.98 3.26
CA GLU A 47 1.79 -11.52 1.95
C GLU A 47 2.86 -10.62 1.30
N VAL A 48 2.65 -9.30 1.36
CA VAL A 48 3.59 -8.31 0.83
C VAL A 48 4.94 -8.36 1.56
N TYR A 49 4.92 -8.40 2.89
CA TYR A 49 6.13 -8.41 3.72
C TYR A 49 6.94 -9.71 3.58
N LYS A 50 6.28 -10.87 3.43
CA LYS A 50 6.93 -12.18 3.27
C LYS A 50 7.44 -12.44 1.85
N GLY A 51 7.20 -11.54 0.90
CA GLY A 51 7.71 -11.61 -0.47
C GLY A 51 6.73 -12.17 -1.50
N ASP A 52 5.54 -12.64 -1.09
CA ASP A 52 4.47 -13.09 -2.01
C ASP A 52 3.55 -11.94 -2.43
N SER A 53 4.17 -10.82 -2.78
CA SER A 53 3.47 -9.56 -3.07
C SER A 53 2.72 -9.56 -4.42
N LYS A 54 3.11 -10.42 -5.38
CA LYS A 54 2.53 -10.42 -6.73
C LYS A 54 1.03 -10.73 -6.72
N LYS A 55 0.62 -11.74 -5.95
CA LYS A 55 -0.79 -12.15 -5.86
C LYS A 55 -1.63 -11.07 -5.17
N ALA A 56 -1.09 -10.44 -4.12
CA ALA A 56 -1.73 -9.33 -3.44
C ALA A 56 -1.95 -8.15 -4.42
N PHE A 57 -0.91 -7.72 -5.12
CA PHE A 57 -1.00 -6.57 -6.04
C PHE A 57 -1.92 -6.82 -7.24
N LEU A 58 -2.10 -8.05 -7.71
CA LEU A 58 -3.10 -8.34 -8.74
C LEU A 58 -4.52 -7.98 -8.28
N LYS A 59 -4.89 -8.32 -7.03
CA LYS A 59 -6.20 -7.96 -6.45
C LYS A 59 -6.38 -6.43 -6.34
N LEU A 60 -5.29 -5.71 -6.09
CA LEU A 60 -5.32 -4.25 -6.02
C LEU A 60 -5.54 -3.63 -7.40
N LYS A 61 -4.88 -4.17 -8.44
CA LYS A 61 -5.00 -3.71 -9.83
C LYS A 61 -6.43 -3.70 -10.35
N GLU A 62 -7.23 -4.69 -9.97
CA GLU A 62 -8.63 -4.81 -10.40
C GLU A 62 -9.56 -3.80 -9.71
N LYS A 63 -9.12 -3.20 -8.60
CA LYS A 63 -9.96 -2.34 -7.75
C LYS A 63 -9.55 -0.87 -7.77
N THR A 64 -8.37 -0.54 -8.29
CA THR A 64 -7.89 0.83 -8.43
C THR A 64 -7.79 1.24 -9.89
N SER A 65 -7.74 2.53 -10.15
CA SER A 65 -7.36 3.03 -11.47
C SER A 65 -5.96 2.60 -11.86
N LYS A 66 -5.69 2.57 -13.18
CA LYS A 66 -4.37 2.26 -13.71
C LYS A 66 -3.32 3.24 -13.20
N GLU A 67 -3.63 4.54 -13.16
CA GLU A 67 -2.72 5.57 -12.68
C GLU A 67 -2.30 5.32 -11.22
N THR A 68 -3.28 5.06 -10.35
CA THR A 68 -3.04 4.78 -8.93
C THR A 68 -2.28 3.48 -8.73
N TYR A 69 -2.63 2.44 -9.48
CA TYR A 69 -1.91 1.17 -9.43
C TYR A 69 -0.43 1.32 -9.81
N ASP A 70 -0.15 1.96 -10.94
CA ASP A 70 1.22 2.15 -11.44
C ASP A 70 2.05 2.98 -10.45
N ALA A 71 1.44 4.01 -9.84
CA ALA A 71 2.07 4.81 -8.80
C ALA A 71 2.43 3.98 -7.55
N ILE A 72 1.50 3.14 -7.07
CA ILE A 72 1.74 2.27 -5.91
C ILE A 72 2.87 1.28 -6.18
N ILE A 73 2.89 0.64 -7.35
CA ILE A 73 3.95 -0.31 -7.72
C ILE A 73 5.32 0.38 -7.80
N LYS A 74 5.38 1.56 -8.43
CA LYS A 74 6.60 2.36 -8.50
C LYS A 74 7.11 2.69 -7.10
N MET A 75 6.22 3.12 -6.22
CA MET A 75 6.54 3.49 -4.85
C MET A 75 7.03 2.28 -4.04
N PHE A 76 6.34 1.16 -4.13
CA PHE A 76 6.75 -0.10 -3.49
C PHE A 76 8.16 -0.53 -3.92
N ASN A 77 8.43 -0.54 -5.22
CA ASN A 77 9.76 -0.90 -5.74
C ASN A 77 10.84 0.08 -5.26
N THR A 78 10.54 1.38 -5.25
CA THR A 78 11.48 2.42 -4.78
C THR A 78 11.87 2.21 -3.31
N PHE A 79 10.92 1.90 -2.43
CA PHE A 79 11.22 1.64 -1.02
C PHE A 79 11.89 0.28 -0.82
N LYS A 80 11.50 -0.73 -1.60
CA LYS A 80 12.10 -2.07 -1.55
C LYS A 80 13.59 -2.03 -1.94
N ASP A 81 13.94 -1.29 -2.98
CA ASP A 81 15.34 -1.20 -3.44
C ASP A 81 16.22 -0.38 -2.48
N LYS A 82 15.64 0.53 -1.68
CA LYS A 82 16.36 1.25 -0.62
C LYS A 82 16.69 0.39 0.61
N ILE A 83 16.05 -0.76 0.75
CA ILE A 83 16.26 -1.70 1.86
C ILE A 83 17.28 -2.79 1.48
N LYS A 84 17.68 -2.86 0.21
CA LYS A 84 18.78 -3.72 -0.25
C LYS A 84 20.14 -3.21 0.18
#